data_AF-A0A8T0I0D0-F1
#
_entry.id   AF-A0A8T0I0D0-F1
#
_cell.length_a   1.000
_cell.length_b   1.000
_cell.length_c   1.000
_cell.angle_alpha   90.00
_cell.angle_beta   90.00
_cell.angle_gamma   90.00
#
_symmetry.space_group_name_H-M   'P 1'
#
loop_
_entity.id
_entity.type
_entity.pdbx_description
1 polymer ?
#
loop_
_entity_poly.entity_id
_entity_poly.type
_entity_poly.pdbx_seq_one_letter_code
_entity_poly.pdbx_strand_id
1 'polypeptide(L)'
;MATTATPAATTATAVQLPLGQADLADCIEWQSVECLNENGNHTFVNALKQGYREDNGLHLESDADEQLLLFIPFNQVVKLHSLIIRGPPEEGPRTLKLFANRPNMGFR
;
A
#
# COMPACT_ATOMS: atom_id res chain seq x y z
N MET A 1 3.88 14.31 42.45
CA MET A 1 4.25 14.62 41.05
C MET A 1 4.51 13.31 40.35
N ALA A 2 3.45 12.59 39.94
CA ALA A 2 3.60 11.31 39.24
C ALA A 2 2.43 11.14 38.29
N THR A 3 2.70 11.21 36.99
CA THR A 3 1.83 10.62 35.96
C THR A 3 2.76 10.13 34.86
N THR A 4 3.09 8.85 34.94
CA THR A 4 3.68 8.07 33.86
C THR A 4 2.59 7.86 32.81
N ALA A 5 2.77 8.43 31.62
CA ALA A 5 1.92 8.13 30.47
C ALA A 5 2.28 6.73 29.95
N THR A 6 1.28 5.85 29.96
CA THR A 6 1.32 4.52 29.35
C THR A 6 1.26 4.68 27.82
N PRO A 7 2.13 4.00 27.03
CA PRO A 7 1.94 3.97 25.58
C PRO A 7 0.74 3.09 25.24
N ALA A 8 -0.24 3.66 24.54
CA ALA A 8 -1.38 2.94 24.01
C ALA A 8 -0.90 1.91 22.97
N ALA A 9 -1.12 0.62 23.25
CA ALA A 9 -0.89 -0.45 22.29
C ALA A 9 -1.98 -0.37 21.21
N THR A 10 -1.64 0.25 20.07
CA THR A 10 -2.48 0.22 18.87
C THR A 10 -2.58 -1.22 18.39
N THR A 11 -3.78 -1.79 18.51
CA THR A 11 -4.07 -3.17 18.11
C THR A 11 -4.02 -3.26 16.59
N ALA A 12 -2.93 -3.83 16.05
CA ALA A 12 -2.79 -4.07 14.62
C ALA A 12 -3.95 -4.96 14.14
N THR A 13 -4.85 -4.38 13.35
CA THR A 13 -6.00 -5.11 12.80
C THR A 13 -5.52 -5.88 11.58
N ALA A 14 -5.19 -7.16 11.78
CA ALA A 14 -4.74 -8.07 10.73
C ALA A 14 -5.66 -7.99 9.50
N VAL A 15 -5.07 -7.88 8.31
CA VAL A 15 -5.83 -7.88 7.05
C VAL A 15 -6.46 -9.26 6.88
N GLN A 16 -7.79 -9.35 7.02
CA GLN A 16 -8.52 -10.59 6.75
C GLN A 16 -8.52 -10.85 5.24
N LEU A 17 -7.77 -11.85 4.83
CA LEU A 17 -7.76 -12.30 3.43
C LEU A 17 -9.08 -13.04 3.12
N PRO A 18 -9.66 -12.85 1.92
CA PRO A 18 -10.79 -13.65 1.47
C PRO A 18 -10.45 -15.15 1.50
N LEU A 19 -11.45 -15.98 1.81
CA LEU A 19 -11.27 -17.42 1.95
C LEU A 19 -10.70 -18.04 0.66
N GLY A 20 -9.60 -18.77 0.77
CA GLY A 20 -8.92 -19.41 -0.37
C GLY A 20 -8.01 -18.48 -1.18
N GLN A 21 -7.78 -17.24 -0.73
CA GLN A 21 -6.81 -16.32 -1.32
C GLN A 21 -5.56 -16.21 -0.45
N ALA A 22 -4.42 -15.99 -1.11
CA ALA A 22 -3.13 -15.72 -0.48
C ALA A 22 -2.71 -14.27 -0.73
N ASP A 23 -1.90 -13.73 0.17
CA ASP A 23 -1.22 -12.46 -0.08
C ASP A 23 -0.17 -12.66 -1.17
N LEU A 24 -0.06 -11.68 -2.07
CA LEU A 24 0.91 -11.69 -3.17
C LEU A 24 2.19 -10.94 -2.82
N ALA A 25 2.33 -10.41 -1.60
CA ALA A 25 3.51 -9.66 -1.14
C ALA A 25 4.84 -10.42 -1.38
N ASP A 26 4.86 -11.74 -1.20
CA ASP A 26 6.05 -12.56 -1.42
C ASP A 26 6.38 -12.76 -2.91
N CYS A 27 5.42 -12.52 -3.78
CA CYS A 27 5.59 -12.59 -5.24
C CYS A 27 6.02 -11.24 -5.83
N ILE A 28 6.06 -10.16 -5.06
CA ILE A 28 6.41 -8.82 -5.55
C ILE A 28 7.92 -8.74 -5.80
N GLU A 29 8.31 -8.18 -6.95
CA GLU A 29 9.70 -7.84 -7.25
C GLU A 29 10.04 -6.46 -6.69
N TRP A 30 10.31 -6.40 -5.38
CA TRP A 30 10.46 -5.16 -4.62
C TRP A 30 11.49 -4.15 -5.16
N GLN A 31 12.55 -4.63 -5.82
CA GLN A 31 13.60 -3.76 -6.38
C GLN A 31 13.12 -2.97 -7.61
N SER A 32 12.07 -3.44 -8.26
CA SER A 32 11.53 -2.89 -9.50
C SER A 32 10.16 -2.25 -9.29
N VAL A 33 9.69 -2.16 -8.03
CA VAL A 33 8.48 -1.42 -7.68
C VAL A 33 8.77 0.06 -7.82
N GLU A 34 7.89 0.76 -8.53
CA GLU A 34 7.98 2.20 -8.73
C GLU A 34 6.66 2.86 -8.33
N CYS A 35 6.76 4.00 -7.67
CA CYS A 35 5.61 4.84 -7.39
C CYS A 35 5.88 6.27 -7.88
N LEU A 36 5.02 6.78 -8.76
CA LEU A 36 5.11 8.14 -9.25
C LEU A 36 4.18 9.04 -8.43
N ASN A 37 4.67 10.25 -8.16
CA ASN A 37 4.03 11.28 -7.33
C ASN A 37 3.86 10.87 -5.85
N GLU A 38 4.71 9.97 -5.34
CA GLU A 38 4.75 9.66 -3.90
C GLU A 38 5.48 10.74 -3.10
N ASN A 39 5.02 10.99 -1.88
CA ASN A 39 5.71 11.84 -0.92
C ASN A 39 6.98 11.14 -0.40
N GLY A 40 8.11 11.84 -0.38
CA GLY A 40 9.39 11.30 0.07
C GLY A 40 9.41 10.78 1.51
N ASN A 41 8.51 11.26 2.37
CA ASN A 41 8.35 10.78 3.75
C ASN A 41 7.34 9.64 3.89
N HIS A 42 6.39 9.53 2.95
CA HIS A 42 5.25 8.62 2.97
C HIS A 42 5.20 7.80 1.68
N THR A 43 6.14 6.85 1.56
CA THR A 43 6.41 6.11 0.32
C THR A 43 5.60 4.82 0.18
N PHE A 44 5.64 4.20 -1.00
CA PHE A 44 4.92 2.96 -1.31
C PHE A 44 5.25 1.80 -0.35
N VAL A 45 6.45 1.80 0.25
CA VAL A 45 6.90 0.77 1.18
C VAL A 45 5.97 0.69 2.38
N ASN A 46 5.50 1.85 2.86
CA ASN A 46 4.57 1.94 3.98
C ASN A 46 3.22 1.29 3.66
N ALA A 47 2.77 1.36 2.41
CA ALA A 47 1.47 0.82 1.99
C ALA A 47 1.51 -0.65 1.55
N LEU A 48 2.64 -1.14 1.00
CA LEU A 48 2.74 -2.48 0.43
C LEU A 48 3.37 -3.52 1.38
N LYS A 49 4.37 -3.12 2.17
CA LYS A 49 5.17 -4.05 2.97
C LYS A 49 4.39 -4.58 4.17
N GLN A 50 4.39 -5.90 4.33
CA GLN A 50 3.86 -6.57 5.52
C GLN A 50 4.54 -6.04 6.79
N GLY A 51 3.75 -5.79 7.83
CA GLY A 51 4.14 -5.17 9.08
C GLY A 51 3.99 -3.65 9.07
N TYR A 52 4.21 -2.98 7.93
CA TYR A 52 4.15 -1.51 7.84
C TYR A 52 2.75 -1.05 7.47
N ARG A 53 2.11 -1.74 6.51
CA ARG A 53 0.75 -1.40 6.05
C ARG A 53 -0.35 -1.67 7.09
N GLU A 54 -0.05 -2.41 8.15
CA GLU A 54 -0.94 -2.60 9.30
C GLU A 54 -0.77 -1.50 10.37
N ASP A 55 0.27 -0.67 10.26
CA ASP A 55 0.50 0.46 11.15
C ASP A 55 -0.26 1.70 10.66
N ASN A 56 -1.19 2.19 11.47
CA ASN A 56 -1.99 3.37 11.14
C ASN A 56 -1.16 4.67 11.05
N GLY A 57 0.07 4.69 11.59
CA GLY A 57 1.00 5.82 11.44
C GLY A 57 1.76 5.82 10.13
N LEU A 58 1.81 4.69 9.42
CA LEU A 58 2.52 4.55 8.15
C LEU A 58 1.53 4.48 7.00
N HIS A 59 1.69 5.38 6.04
CA HIS A 59 0.84 5.45 4.85
C HIS A 59 1.65 5.90 3.64
N LEU A 60 1.03 5.71 2.47
CA LEU A 60 1.46 6.28 1.20
C LEU A 60 0.67 7.57 0.98
N GLU A 61 1.36 8.66 0.68
CA GLU A 61 0.77 9.97 0.40
C GLU A 61 1.25 10.48 -0.96
N SER A 62 0.42 11.26 -1.64
CA SER A 62 0.82 12.00 -2.83
C SER A 62 1.58 13.28 -2.50
N ASP A 63 2.60 13.63 -3.28
CA ASP A 63 3.43 14.83 -3.01
C ASP A 63 2.82 16.14 -3.54
N ALA A 64 2.38 16.15 -4.80
CA ALA A 64 1.92 17.37 -5.47
C ALA A 64 0.42 17.37 -5.80
N ASP A 65 -0.04 16.35 -6.52
CA ASP A 65 -1.43 16.21 -6.99
C ASP A 65 -2.10 14.96 -6.41
N GLU A 66 -3.43 14.87 -6.46
CA GLU A 66 -4.22 13.72 -5.94
C GLU A 66 -4.00 12.38 -6.67
N GLN A 67 -3.19 12.37 -7.74
CA GLN A 67 -3.01 11.20 -8.61
C GLN A 67 -1.72 10.44 -8.28
N LEU A 68 -1.85 9.20 -7.83
CA LEU A 68 -0.73 8.27 -7.64
C LEU A 68 -0.72 7.21 -8.72
N LEU A 69 0.48 6.84 -9.18
CA LEU A 69 0.68 5.70 -10.08
C LEU A 69 1.64 4.73 -9.41
N LEU A 70 1.13 3.55 -9.08
CA LEU A 70 1.88 2.49 -8.43
C LEU A 70 2.08 1.33 -9.41
N PHE A 71 3.34 1.07 -9.74
CA PHE A 71 3.75 -0.04 -10.61
C PHE A 71 4.33 -1.17 -9.75
N ILE A 72 3.64 -2.32 -9.76
CA ILE A 72 4.00 -3.49 -8.95
C ILE A 72 4.31 -4.67 -9.88
N PRO A 73 5.60 -4.91 -10.20
CA PRO A 73 6.01 -6.10 -10.90
C PRO A 73 5.99 -7.32 -9.98
N PHE A 74 5.72 -8.50 -10.55
CA PHE A 74 5.76 -9.78 -9.86
C PHE A 74 6.89 -10.66 -10.42
N ASN A 75 7.62 -11.34 -9.54
CA ASN A 75 8.73 -12.24 -9.90
C ASN A 75 8.25 -13.58 -10.50
N GLN A 76 6.95 -13.83 -10.47
CA GLN A 76 6.30 -15.01 -11.02
C GLN A 76 4.93 -14.64 -11.59
N VAL A 77 4.38 -15.51 -12.43
CA VAL A 77 3.02 -15.34 -12.95
C VAL A 77 2.01 -15.54 -11.82
N VAL A 78 1.23 -14.50 -11.52
CA VAL A 78 0.17 -14.52 -10.50
C VAL A 78 -1.19 -14.22 -11.12
N LYS A 79 -2.25 -14.66 -10.44
CA LYS A 79 -3.63 -14.30 -10.79
C LYS A 79 -4.17 -13.35 -9.74
N LEU A 80 -4.30 -12.07 -10.10
CA LEU A 80 -4.90 -11.07 -9.21
C LEU A 80 -6.41 -11.33 -9.08
N HIS A 81 -6.86 -11.71 -7.89
CA HIS A 81 -8.27 -11.98 -7.60
C HIS A 81 -8.95 -10.82 -6.87
N SER A 82 -8.27 -10.25 -5.87
CA SER A 82 -8.81 -9.19 -5.03
C SER A 82 -7.73 -8.17 -4.71
N LEU A 83 -8.15 -6.92 -4.55
CA LEU A 83 -7.32 -5.83 -4.08
C LEU A 83 -8.00 -5.22 -2.85
N ILE A 84 -7.23 -5.05 -1.78
CA ILE A 84 -7.69 -4.43 -0.55
C ILE A 84 -6.97 -3.09 -0.44
N ILE A 85 -7.73 -2.01 -0.43
CA ILE A 85 -7.18 -0.66 -0.23
C ILE A 85 -7.80 -0.10 1.03
N ARG A 86 -6.95 0.45 1.89
CA ARG A 86 -7.32 1.12 3.13
C ARG A 86 -6.79 2.54 3.08
N GLY A 87 -7.61 3.47 3.52
CA GLY A 87 -7.27 4.87 3.62
C GLY A 87 -8.28 5.60 4.50
N PRO A 88 -7.97 6.84 4.89
CA PRO A 88 -8.91 7.68 5.63
C PRO A 88 -10.20 7.89 4.81
N PRO A 89 -11.35 8.13 5.46
CA PRO A 89 -12.63 8.32 4.75
C PRO A 89 -12.62 9.46 3.71
N GLU A 90 -11.87 10.53 3.97
CA GLU A 90 -11.85 11.73 3.13
C GLU A 90 -10.66 11.78 2.15
N GLU A 91 -9.59 11.05 2.44
CA GLU A 91 -8.32 11.11 1.69
C GLU A 91 -8.01 9.80 0.95
N GLY A 92 -8.88 8.79 1.07
CA GLY A 92 -8.75 7.54 0.34
C GLY A 92 -8.94 7.71 -1.17
N PRO A 93 -8.37 6.82 -1.99
CA PRO A 93 -8.48 6.92 -3.44
C PRO A 93 -9.93 6.73 -3.89
N ARG A 94 -10.49 7.76 -4.52
CA ARG A 94 -11.87 7.74 -5.05
C ARG A 94 -12.02 6.88 -6.30
N THR A 95 -11.00 6.88 -7.15
CA THR A 95 -11.02 6.17 -8.44
C THR A 95 -9.77 5.32 -8.57
N LEU A 96 -9.96 4.05 -8.92
CA LEU A 96 -8.89 3.10 -9.15
C LEU A 96 -8.92 2.62 -10.59
N LYS A 97 -7.79 2.73 -11.27
CA LYS A 97 -7.60 2.20 -12.63
C LYS A 97 -6.54 1.11 -12.56
N LEU A 98 -6.94 -0.12 -12.90
CA LEU A 98 -6.06 -1.28 -12.87
C LEU A 98 -5.61 -1.60 -14.29
N PHE A 99 -4.30 -1.74 -14.45
CA PHE A 99 -3.67 -2.12 -15.71
C PHE A 99 -2.78 -3.33 -15.43
N ALA A 100 -2.99 -4.42 -16.16
CA ALA A 100 -2.17 -5.62 -16.07
C ALA A 100 -1.37 -5.80 -17.37
N ASN A 101 -0.23 -6.48 -17.28
CA ASN A 101 0.62 -6.86 -18.42
C ASN A 101 1.11 -5.64 -19.25
N ARG A 102 1.44 -4.54 -18.58
CA ARG A 102 2.06 -3.36 -19.19
C ARG A 102 3.50 -3.24 -18.69
N PRO A 103 4.50 -3.13 -19.59
CA PRO A 103 5.91 -3.07 -19.16
C PRO A 103 6.22 -1.76 -18.45
N ASN A 104 5.72 -0.63 -18.97
CA ASN A 104 5.92 0.70 -18.42
C ASN A 104 4.60 1.48 -18.45
N MET A 105 4.37 2.32 -17.44
CA MET A 105 3.19 3.19 -17.33
C MET A 105 3.62 4.58 -16.85
N GLY A 106 2.91 5.62 -17.30
CA GLY A 106 3.12 6.99 -16.87
C GLY A 106 1.81 7.77 -16.94
N PHE A 107 1.80 9.01 -16.45
CA PHE A 107 0.60 9.86 -16.42
C PHE A 107 0.15 10.43 -17.79
N ARG A 108 0.75 9.98 -18.91
CA ARG A 108 0.49 10.52 -20.26
C ARG A 108 -0.57 9.75 -21.02
#